data_AF-A0A7K1H728-F1
#
_entry.id   AF-A0A7K1H728-F1
#
_cell.length_a   1.000
_cell.length_b   1.000
_cell.length_c   1.000
_cell.angle_alpha   90.00
_cell.angle_beta   90.00
_cell.angle_gamma   90.00
#
_symmetry.space_group_name_H-M   'P 1'
#
loop_
_entity.id
_entity.type
_entity.pdbx_description
1 polymer ?
#
loop_
_entity_poly.entity_id
_entity_poly.type
_entity_poly.pdbx_seq_one_letter_code
_entity_poly.pdbx_strand_id
1 'polypeptide(L)'
;SSFAALGVDVQITELDIEGSGTQQAETYRRVVQDCLAVPRCNGITVWGIRDSDSWRSYGTPLLFDNNGNKKQAYHATLEALNDGNPPPTTPPPTTPPPSTPPPTTPPPTSPPPGGSGCTASVASLDQWNGGFVAQIRVTAGSSSLNGWAVTIGLPGGSSLTNTWNANPSGTSGNVTFRNVNYNGNVGAGGSTEFGFQGTGTGPSGSFTCSGS
;
A
#
# COMPACT_ATOMS: atom_id res chain seq x y z
N SER A 1 9.46 12.57 -10.08
CA SER A 1 9.32 11.34 -9.26
C SER A 1 9.83 10.13 -10.04
N SER A 2 10.31 9.08 -9.36
CA SER A 2 10.91 7.87 -9.98
C SER A 2 9.90 6.94 -10.67
N PHE A 3 8.60 7.13 -10.47
CA PHE A 3 7.55 6.29 -11.06
C PHE A 3 7.26 6.60 -12.53
N ALA A 4 7.45 7.85 -12.96
CA ALA A 4 7.26 8.27 -14.35
C ALA A 4 8.26 7.62 -15.33
N ALA A 5 9.41 7.17 -14.81
CA ALA A 5 10.48 6.56 -15.60
C ALA A 5 10.17 5.11 -16.05
N LEU A 6 9.09 4.49 -15.54
CA LEU A 6 8.65 3.13 -15.91
C LEU A 6 7.66 3.11 -17.09
N GLY A 7 7.29 4.27 -17.64
CA GLY A 7 6.35 4.34 -18.78
C GLY A 7 4.89 4.01 -18.40
N VAL A 8 4.51 4.20 -17.14
CA VAL A 8 3.15 4.02 -16.63
C VAL A 8 2.44 5.35 -16.46
N ASP A 9 1.11 5.34 -16.59
CA ASP A 9 0.27 6.48 -16.22
C ASP A 9 0.12 6.54 -14.70
N VAL A 10 0.24 7.75 -14.15
CA VAL A 10 0.15 8.02 -12.72
C VAL A 10 -1.21 8.64 -12.43
N GLN A 11 -1.92 8.09 -11.45
CA GLN A 11 -3.10 8.72 -10.86
C GLN A 11 -2.95 8.70 -9.35
N ILE A 12 -3.25 9.84 -8.72
CA ILE A 12 -3.38 9.91 -7.27
C ILE A 12 -4.87 9.78 -6.99
N THR A 13 -5.27 8.65 -6.42
CA THR A 13 -6.68 8.39 -6.14
C THR A 13 -6.99 8.52 -4.66
N GLU A 14 -8.19 9.02 -4.36
CA GLU A 14 -8.78 9.01 -3.02
C GLU A 14 -7.97 9.79 -1.96
N LEU A 15 -7.40 10.93 -2.35
CA LEU A 15 -6.57 11.76 -1.48
C LEU A 15 -7.36 12.35 -0.29
N ASP A 16 -6.88 12.06 0.92
CA ASP A 16 -7.31 12.67 2.18
C ASP A 16 -6.07 13.01 3.04
N ILE A 17 -5.91 14.28 3.43
CA ILE A 17 -4.74 14.75 4.20
C ILE A 17 -5.26 15.39 5.47
N GLU A 18 -5.11 14.72 6.61
CA GLU A 18 -5.54 15.26 7.91
C GLU A 18 -4.95 16.62 8.25
N GLY A 19 -5.71 17.38 9.05
CA GLY A 19 -5.34 18.68 9.58
C GLY A 19 -6.19 19.82 9.04
N SER A 20 -5.81 21.05 9.36
CA SER A 20 -6.42 22.25 8.79
C SER A 20 -5.39 23.38 8.76
N GLY A 21 -5.72 24.46 8.04
CA GLY A 21 -4.84 25.63 7.93
C GLY A 21 -3.63 25.39 7.02
N THR A 22 -2.56 26.15 7.28
CA THR A 22 -1.45 26.33 6.32
C THR A 22 -0.68 25.05 6.04
N GLN A 23 -0.49 24.19 7.05
CA GLN A 23 0.25 22.95 6.88
C GLN A 23 -0.47 21.97 5.94
N GLN A 24 -1.79 21.80 6.13
CA GLN A 24 -2.61 20.97 5.24
C GLN A 24 -2.62 21.57 3.82
N ALA A 25 -2.74 22.89 3.71
CA ALA A 25 -2.78 23.57 2.44
C ALA A 25 -1.49 23.39 1.63
N GLU A 26 -0.34 23.47 2.30
CA GLU A 26 0.97 23.24 1.68
C GLU A 26 1.16 21.78 1.25
N THR A 27 0.67 20.81 2.02
CA THR A 27 0.72 19.40 1.62
C THR A 27 -0.12 19.15 0.36
N TYR A 28 -1.36 19.67 0.30
CA TYR A 28 -2.18 19.59 -0.90
C TYR A 28 -1.52 20.26 -2.12
N ARG A 29 -0.95 21.45 -1.93
CA ARG A 29 -0.19 22.17 -2.97
C ARG A 29 0.93 21.34 -3.55
N ARG A 30 1.75 20.71 -2.69
CA ARG A 30 2.87 19.87 -3.11
C ARG A 30 2.42 18.65 -3.91
N VAL A 31 1.35 17.99 -3.49
CA VAL A 31 0.79 16.84 -4.23
C VAL A 31 0.34 17.25 -5.63
N VAL A 32 -0.31 18.41 -5.78
CA VAL A 32 -0.68 18.96 -7.10
C VAL A 32 0.55 19.26 -7.93
N GLN A 33 1.54 19.94 -7.36
CA GLN A 33 2.77 20.30 -8.06
C GLN A 33 3.58 19.08 -8.49
N ASP A 34 3.64 18.04 -7.66
CA ASP A 34 4.30 16.78 -7.98
C ASP A 34 3.61 16.06 -9.14
N CYS A 35 2.28 16.09 -9.19
CA CYS A 35 1.51 15.56 -10.31
C CYS A 35 1.78 16.37 -11.60
N LEU A 36 1.70 17.70 -11.53
CA LEU A 36 1.97 18.58 -12.68
C LEU A 36 3.40 18.44 -13.22
N ALA A 37 4.38 18.18 -12.35
CA ALA A 37 5.77 17.95 -12.74
C ALA A 37 6.00 16.58 -13.43
N VAL A 38 5.00 15.72 -13.47
CA VAL A 38 5.05 14.39 -14.09
C VAL A 38 4.17 14.39 -15.33
N PRO A 39 4.75 14.34 -16.56
CA PRO A 39 3.98 14.40 -17.81
C PRO A 39 2.92 13.30 -17.99
N ARG A 40 3.05 12.20 -17.23
CA ARG A 40 2.11 11.07 -17.23
C ARG A 40 1.20 11.02 -16.01
N CYS A 41 1.13 12.09 -15.22
CA CYS A 41 0.14 12.19 -14.15
C CYS A 41 -1.18 12.66 -14.75
N ASN A 42 -2.15 11.77 -14.80
CA ASN A 42 -3.40 11.98 -15.53
C ASN A 42 -4.54 12.50 -14.64
N GLY A 43 -4.33 12.58 -13.34
CA GLY A 43 -5.31 13.17 -12.44
C GLY A 43 -5.08 12.91 -10.96
N ILE A 44 -5.77 13.74 -10.17
CA ILE A 44 -5.89 13.60 -8.72
C ILE A 44 -7.38 13.50 -8.40
N THR A 45 -7.79 12.47 -7.64
CA THR A 45 -9.11 12.42 -7.01
C THR A 45 -8.96 12.54 -5.50
N VAL A 46 -9.93 13.20 -4.86
CA VAL A 46 -10.06 13.29 -3.39
C VAL A 46 -11.19 12.38 -2.94
N TRP A 47 -11.10 11.86 -1.70
CA TRP A 47 -12.08 10.90 -1.17
C TRP A 47 -13.53 11.43 -1.20
N GLY A 48 -13.72 12.71 -0.92
CA GLY A 48 -15.03 13.35 -0.86
C GLY A 48 -14.93 14.87 -0.96
N ILE A 49 -16.06 15.55 -0.82
CA ILE A 49 -16.12 17.01 -0.92
C ILE A 49 -15.84 17.63 0.46
N ARG A 50 -16.65 17.29 1.47
CA ARG A 50 -16.55 17.84 2.83
C ARG A 50 -15.78 16.89 3.71
N ASP A 51 -15.12 17.43 4.74
CA ASP A 51 -14.45 16.65 5.78
C ASP A 51 -15.28 15.46 6.30
N SER A 52 -16.60 15.63 6.46
CA SER A 52 -17.51 14.58 6.93
C SER A 52 -17.70 13.41 5.94
N ASP A 53 -17.34 13.57 4.68
CA ASP A 53 -17.47 12.55 3.64
C ASP A 53 -16.28 11.57 3.65
N SER A 54 -15.18 11.91 4.33
CA SER A 54 -13.99 11.04 4.45
C SER A 54 -14.16 9.96 5.52
N TRP A 55 -13.57 8.78 5.27
CA TRP A 55 -13.39 7.74 6.28
C TRP A 55 -12.49 8.22 7.46
N ARG A 56 -11.76 9.32 7.27
CA ARG A 56 -10.98 10.04 8.30
C ARG A 56 -11.63 11.35 8.73
N SER A 57 -12.95 11.44 8.70
CA SER A 57 -13.72 12.66 9.01
C SER A 57 -13.38 13.33 10.35
N TYR A 58 -12.85 12.57 11.31
CA TYR A 58 -12.35 13.10 12.59
C TYR A 58 -11.13 14.01 12.45
N GLY A 59 -10.34 13.88 11.37
CA GLY A 59 -9.11 14.62 11.15
C GLY A 59 -9.22 15.77 10.15
N THR A 60 -10.44 16.20 9.81
CA THR A 60 -10.72 17.29 8.86
C THR A 60 -9.91 17.19 7.56
N PRO A 61 -10.00 16.09 6.79
CA PRO A 61 -8.93 15.74 5.87
C PRO A 61 -9.12 16.24 4.42
N LEU A 62 -10.24 16.90 4.09
CA LEU A 62 -10.63 17.26 2.73
C LEU A 62 -10.56 18.77 2.47
N LEU A 63 -10.85 19.15 1.23
CA LEU A 63 -10.72 20.53 0.74
C LEU A 63 -11.79 21.48 1.29
N PHE A 64 -12.93 20.94 1.73
CA PHE A 64 -14.03 21.69 2.32
C PHE A 64 -14.30 21.24 3.75
N ASP A 65 -14.66 22.17 4.61
CA ASP A 65 -15.06 21.84 5.98
C ASP A 65 -16.42 21.11 6.01
N ASN A 66 -16.84 20.65 7.20
CA ASN A 66 -18.12 19.95 7.39
C ASN A 66 -19.35 20.76 6.93
N ASN A 67 -19.25 22.09 6.87
CA ASN A 67 -20.31 22.98 6.44
C ASN A 67 -20.24 23.28 4.92
N GLY A 68 -19.25 22.73 4.21
CA GLY A 68 -19.03 22.97 2.79
C GLY A 68 -18.28 24.27 2.48
N ASN A 69 -17.69 24.94 3.48
CA ASN A 69 -16.85 26.09 3.22
C ASN A 69 -15.47 25.65 2.71
N LYS A 70 -14.92 26.41 1.78
CA LYS A 70 -13.58 26.18 1.24
C LYS A 70 -12.53 26.39 2.34
N LYS A 71 -11.63 25.42 2.49
CA LYS A 71 -10.47 25.54 3.40
C LYS A 71 -9.28 26.16 2.68
N GLN A 72 -8.25 26.52 3.43
CA GLN A 72 -6.97 26.97 2.85
C GLN A 72 -6.40 25.95 1.86
N ALA A 73 -6.63 24.64 2.09
CA ALA A 73 -6.26 23.57 1.19
C ALA A 73 -6.95 23.63 -0.19
N TYR A 74 -8.23 24.01 -0.25
CA TYR A 74 -8.91 24.25 -1.51
C TYR A 74 -8.23 25.37 -2.30
N HIS A 75 -7.95 26.49 -1.64
CA HIS A 75 -7.34 27.65 -2.28
C HIS A 75 -5.92 27.35 -2.77
N ALA A 76 -5.12 26.64 -1.98
CA ALA A 76 -3.77 26.22 -2.35
C ALA A 76 -3.75 25.21 -3.51
N THR A 77 -4.71 24.29 -3.55
CA THR A 77 -4.91 23.35 -4.66
C THR A 77 -5.26 24.10 -5.94
N LEU A 78 -6.22 25.04 -5.85
CA LEU A 78 -6.66 25.85 -6.99
C LEU A 78 -5.54 26.76 -7.52
N GLU A 79 -4.79 27.39 -6.63
CA GLU A 79 -3.61 28.19 -6.97
C GLU A 79 -2.56 27.35 -7.72
N ALA A 80 -2.19 26.19 -7.19
CA ALA A 80 -1.23 25.29 -7.84
C ALA A 80 -1.69 24.81 -9.23
N LEU A 81 -2.99 24.55 -9.41
CA LEU A 81 -3.56 24.19 -10.71
C LEU A 81 -3.59 25.37 -11.69
N ASN A 82 -3.84 26.58 -11.21
CA ASN A 82 -3.90 27.79 -12.04
C ASN A 82 -2.53 28.31 -12.44
N ASP A 83 -1.52 28.18 -11.57
CA ASP A 83 -0.18 28.67 -11.84
C ASP A 83 0.50 27.85 -12.93
N GLY A 84 0.14 26.57 -13.10
CA GLY A 84 0.66 25.67 -14.14
C GLY A 84 2.18 25.48 -14.12
N ASN A 85 2.87 26.07 -13.15
CA ASN A 85 4.31 26.20 -13.09
C ASN A 85 4.81 25.41 -11.88
N PRO A 86 5.66 24.38 -12.08
CA PRO A 86 6.23 23.65 -10.96
C PRO A 86 7.08 24.60 -10.10
N PRO A 87 7.19 24.35 -8.78
CA PRO A 87 8.14 25.06 -7.93
C PRO A 87 9.55 25.03 -8.53
N PRO A 88 10.40 26.04 -8.28
CA PRO A 88 11.81 25.93 -8.61
C PRO A 88 12.37 24.68 -7.94
N THR A 89 12.73 23.70 -8.76
CA THR A 89 13.38 22.48 -8.31
C THR A 89 14.76 22.88 -7.78
N THR A 90 14.92 22.85 -6.46
CA THR A 90 16.27 22.60 -5.95
C THR A 90 16.55 21.16 -6.34
N PRO A 91 17.59 20.85 -7.13
CA PRO A 91 17.93 19.47 -7.43
C PRO A 91 18.04 18.74 -6.08
N PRO A 92 17.42 17.55 -5.91
CA PRO A 92 17.68 16.74 -4.73
C PRO A 92 19.19 16.54 -4.60
N PRO A 93 19.76 16.52 -3.38
CA PRO A 93 21.20 16.42 -3.18
C PRO A 93 21.78 15.29 -4.03
N THR A 94 22.64 15.65 -4.97
CA THR A 94 23.41 14.73 -5.82
C THR A 94 24.54 14.12 -5.01
N THR A 95 24.20 13.41 -3.94
CA THR A 95 25.01 12.24 -3.59
C THR A 95 24.71 11.19 -4.64
N PRO A 96 25.74 10.68 -5.36
CA PRO A 96 25.54 9.52 -6.21
C PRO A 96 24.81 8.46 -5.38
N PRO A 97 23.71 7.87 -5.87
CA PRO A 97 23.19 6.68 -5.22
C PRO A 97 24.36 5.69 -5.11
N PRO A 98 24.52 4.96 -3.99
CA PRO A 98 25.49 3.88 -3.96
C PRO A 98 25.23 3.04 -5.21
N SER A 99 26.22 2.97 -6.09
CA SER A 99 26.18 2.12 -7.28
C SER A 99 26.35 0.68 -6.83
N THR A 100 25.38 0.18 -6.09
CA THR A 100 25.07 -1.23 -6.14
C THR A 100 24.52 -1.49 -7.54
N PRO A 101 25.04 -2.49 -8.28
CA PRO A 101 24.48 -2.88 -9.56
C PRO A 101 22.97 -3.06 -9.41
N PRO A 102 22.18 -2.82 -10.48
CA PRO A 102 20.74 -3.02 -10.43
C PRO A 102 20.47 -4.37 -9.76
N PRO A 103 19.51 -4.48 -8.82
CA PRO A 103 19.03 -5.80 -8.44
C PRO A 103 18.41 -6.38 -9.72
N THR A 104 19.21 -7.13 -10.47
CA THR A 104 18.71 -8.15 -11.37
C THR A 104 18.20 -9.27 -10.49
N THR A 105 17.17 -8.98 -9.71
CA THR A 105 16.28 -10.04 -9.28
C THR A 105 15.35 -10.21 -10.48
N PRO A 106 15.33 -11.39 -11.11
CA PRO A 106 14.24 -11.76 -12.01
C PRO A 106 12.89 -11.46 -11.31
N PRO A 107 11.75 -11.42 -12.02
CA PRO A 107 10.46 -11.61 -11.33
C PRO A 107 10.63 -12.76 -10.32
N PRO A 108 10.03 -12.75 -9.13
CA PRO A 108 10.22 -13.84 -8.19
C PRO A 108 9.58 -15.11 -8.78
N THR A 109 10.30 -15.79 -9.65
CA THR A 109 10.17 -17.21 -9.92
C THR A 109 11.01 -17.89 -8.85
N SER A 110 10.47 -17.94 -7.65
CA SER A 110 10.76 -19.10 -6.81
C SER A 110 9.88 -20.23 -7.34
N PRO A 111 10.44 -21.36 -7.80
CA PRO A 111 9.70 -22.60 -7.88
C PRO A 111 9.10 -22.90 -6.49
N PRO A 112 7.90 -23.51 -6.42
CA PRO A 112 7.21 -23.71 -5.17
C PRO A 112 8.00 -24.64 -4.25
N PRO A 113 8.17 -24.33 -2.94
CA PRO A 113 8.22 -25.38 -1.95
C PRO A 113 6.82 -26.00 -1.96
N GLY A 114 6.69 -27.12 -2.66
CA GLY A 114 5.46 -27.91 -2.72
C GLY A 114 5.02 -28.36 -1.33
N GLY A 115 4.24 -27.51 -0.66
CA GLY A 115 3.39 -27.87 0.47
C GLY A 115 1.96 -27.99 -0.04
N SER A 116 1.48 -29.22 -0.17
CA SER A 116 0.07 -29.62 -0.35
C SER A 116 -0.85 -28.66 -1.11
N GLY A 117 -0.53 -28.28 -2.34
CA GLY A 117 -1.53 -27.79 -3.30
C GLY A 117 -1.78 -26.27 -3.37
N CYS A 118 -1.01 -25.41 -2.70
CA CYS A 118 -1.12 -23.95 -2.85
C CYS A 118 0.23 -23.21 -2.78
N THR A 119 0.23 -21.97 -3.22
CA THR A 119 1.35 -21.03 -3.07
C THR A 119 0.89 -19.75 -2.38
N ALA A 120 1.77 -19.11 -1.62
CA ALA A 120 1.50 -17.82 -0.99
C ALA A 120 2.60 -16.82 -1.32
N SER A 121 2.24 -15.54 -1.49
CA SER A 121 3.16 -14.46 -1.84
C SER A 121 2.67 -13.11 -1.32
N VAL A 122 3.58 -12.15 -1.12
CA VAL A 122 3.22 -10.76 -0.78
C VAL A 122 2.65 -10.08 -2.02
N ALA A 123 1.41 -9.64 -1.93
CA ALA A 123 0.74 -8.85 -2.96
C ALA A 123 1.09 -7.36 -2.81
N SER A 124 1.10 -6.85 -1.58
CA SER A 124 1.53 -5.50 -1.24
C SER A 124 2.14 -5.44 0.16
N LEU A 125 3.09 -4.53 0.38
CA LEU A 125 3.71 -4.29 1.67
C LEU A 125 3.92 -2.78 1.86
N ASP A 126 3.12 -2.19 2.72
CA ASP A 126 3.23 -0.79 3.13
C ASP A 126 3.94 -0.75 4.48
N GLN A 127 5.20 -0.31 4.49
CA GLN A 127 6.03 -0.26 5.70
C GLN A 127 6.40 1.18 6.05
N TRP A 128 6.35 1.49 7.33
CA TRP A 128 6.80 2.75 7.92
C TRP A 128 7.73 2.49 9.10
N ASN A 129 8.23 3.56 9.72
CA ASN A 129 9.12 3.42 10.87
C ASN A 129 8.39 2.73 12.04
N GLY A 130 8.80 1.51 12.36
CA GLY A 130 8.25 0.73 13.46
C GLY A 130 6.98 -0.06 13.16
N GLY A 131 6.48 -0.11 11.92
CA GLY A 131 5.32 -0.93 11.58
C GLY A 131 5.09 -1.14 10.09
N PHE A 132 4.17 -2.04 9.78
CA PHE A 132 3.82 -2.41 8.41
C PHE A 132 2.39 -2.95 8.28
N VAL A 133 1.88 -2.91 7.06
CA VAL A 133 0.69 -3.64 6.58
C VAL A 133 1.13 -4.52 5.41
N ALA A 134 0.83 -5.82 5.49
CA ALA A 134 1.12 -6.79 4.45
C ALA A 134 -0.17 -7.42 3.92
N GLN A 135 -0.32 -7.44 2.61
CA GLN A 135 -1.35 -8.22 1.91
C GLN A 135 -0.71 -9.45 1.30
N ILE A 136 -1.31 -10.61 1.55
CA ILE A 136 -0.81 -11.91 1.11
C ILE A 136 -1.82 -12.53 0.16
N ARG A 137 -1.33 -12.88 -1.03
CA ARG A 137 -2.09 -13.65 -2.02
C ARG A 137 -1.81 -15.14 -1.83
N VAL A 138 -2.89 -15.91 -1.76
CA VAL A 138 -2.91 -17.37 -1.75
C VAL A 138 -3.46 -17.85 -3.09
N THR A 139 -2.73 -18.72 -3.77
CA THR A 139 -3.11 -19.26 -5.09
C THR A 139 -3.19 -20.77 -5.00
N ALA A 140 -4.31 -21.32 -5.47
CA ALA A 140 -4.49 -22.76 -5.58
C ALA A 140 -3.64 -23.32 -6.73
N GLY A 141 -3.09 -24.51 -6.55
CA GLY A 141 -2.41 -25.25 -7.60
C GLY A 141 -3.39 -25.84 -8.62
N SER A 142 -3.07 -27.03 -9.14
CA SER A 142 -3.91 -27.75 -10.11
C SER A 142 -5.20 -28.33 -9.52
N SER A 143 -5.41 -28.23 -8.21
CA SER A 143 -6.61 -28.72 -7.51
C SER A 143 -7.23 -27.59 -6.71
N SER A 144 -8.56 -27.63 -6.56
CA SER A 144 -9.26 -26.68 -5.69
C SER A 144 -8.87 -26.85 -4.23
N LEU A 145 -8.82 -25.76 -3.50
CA LEU A 145 -8.68 -25.73 -2.04
C LEU A 145 -10.07 -25.72 -1.40
N ASN A 146 -10.27 -26.49 -0.34
CA ASN A 146 -11.39 -26.36 0.59
C ASN A 146 -10.96 -25.73 1.93
N GLY A 147 -9.67 -25.45 2.07
CA GLY A 147 -9.07 -24.67 3.14
C GLY A 147 -7.62 -24.38 2.81
N TRP A 148 -7.08 -23.32 3.40
CA TRP A 148 -5.67 -22.97 3.27
C TRP A 148 -5.09 -22.52 4.61
N ALA A 149 -3.81 -22.83 4.79
CA ALA A 149 -3.00 -22.29 5.86
C ALA A 149 -1.68 -21.77 5.27
N VAL A 150 -1.28 -20.57 5.70
CA VAL A 150 -0.02 -19.93 5.30
C VAL A 150 0.79 -19.65 6.55
N THR A 151 2.00 -20.20 6.62
CA THR A 151 2.96 -19.85 7.68
C THR A 151 3.96 -18.83 7.16
N ILE A 152 4.10 -17.76 7.94
CA ILE A 152 4.98 -16.62 7.65
C ILE A 152 5.98 -16.48 8.78
N GLY A 153 7.27 -16.50 8.45
CA GLY A 153 8.34 -16.11 9.38
C GLY A 153 8.46 -14.60 9.43
N LEU A 154 8.07 -13.99 10.55
CA LEU A 154 8.28 -12.57 10.81
C LEU A 154 9.75 -12.31 11.21
N PRO A 155 10.37 -11.22 10.72
CA PRO A 155 11.71 -10.83 11.16
C PRO A 155 11.81 -10.67 12.67
N GLY A 156 13.01 -10.88 13.22
CA GLY A 156 13.26 -10.67 14.64
C GLY A 156 12.94 -9.22 15.05
N GLY A 157 12.18 -9.07 16.14
CA GLY A 157 11.70 -7.76 16.61
C GLY A 157 10.35 -7.32 16.02
N SER A 158 9.80 -8.06 15.06
CA SER A 158 8.47 -7.82 14.51
C SER A 158 7.39 -8.61 15.26
N SER A 159 6.19 -8.02 15.38
CA SER A 159 5.03 -8.69 15.98
C SER A 159 3.75 -8.37 15.23
N LEU A 160 2.89 -9.36 15.06
CA LEU A 160 1.52 -9.23 14.60
C LEU A 160 0.71 -8.36 15.58
N THR A 161 -0.07 -7.42 15.06
CA THR A 161 -1.00 -6.58 15.85
C THR A 161 -2.44 -6.72 15.42
N ASN A 162 -2.70 -6.88 14.12
CA ASN A 162 -4.06 -7.03 13.60
C ASN A 162 -4.09 -7.95 12.37
N THR A 163 -5.23 -8.56 12.08
CA THR A 163 -5.43 -9.46 10.93
C THR A 163 -6.84 -9.35 10.38
N TRP A 164 -6.99 -9.46 9.07
CA TRP A 164 -8.29 -9.58 8.41
C TRP A 164 -8.26 -10.71 7.39
N ASN A 165 -9.43 -11.29 7.13
CA ASN A 165 -9.65 -12.38 6.18
C ASN A 165 -8.80 -13.64 6.49
N ALA A 166 -8.27 -13.76 7.71
CA ALA A 166 -7.57 -14.92 8.22
C ALA A 166 -7.64 -14.99 9.74
N ASN A 167 -7.51 -16.20 10.28
CA ASN A 167 -7.34 -16.49 11.70
C ASN A 167 -5.85 -16.79 11.98
N PRO A 168 -5.11 -15.92 12.68
CA PRO A 168 -3.71 -16.14 13.00
C PRO A 168 -3.52 -17.06 14.21
N SER A 169 -2.41 -17.78 14.23
CA SER A 169 -1.88 -18.52 15.38
C SER A 169 -0.43 -18.12 15.61
N GLY A 170 -0.16 -17.56 16.78
CA GLY A 170 1.10 -16.90 17.11
C GLY A 170 1.11 -15.41 16.76
N THR A 171 2.11 -14.68 17.29
CA THR A 171 2.25 -13.24 17.07
C THR A 171 3.67 -12.83 16.65
N SER A 172 4.67 -13.69 16.79
CA SER A 172 6.06 -13.41 16.39
C SER A 172 6.74 -14.71 15.96
N GLY A 173 7.91 -14.61 15.31
CA GLY A 173 8.57 -15.77 14.71
C GLY A 173 7.70 -16.35 13.60
N ASN A 174 7.36 -17.64 13.67
CA ASN A 174 6.48 -18.29 12.68
C ASN A 174 5.01 -18.12 13.05
N VAL A 175 4.30 -17.25 12.33
CA VAL A 175 2.86 -17.02 12.48
C VAL A 175 2.11 -17.81 11.41
N THR A 176 1.11 -18.60 11.80
CA THR A 176 0.28 -19.37 10.85
C THR A 176 -1.10 -18.73 10.70
N PHE A 177 -1.45 -18.38 9.47
CA PHE A 177 -2.74 -17.80 9.09
C PHE A 177 -3.62 -18.85 8.44
N ARG A 178 -4.83 -19.07 8.95
CA ARG A 178 -5.83 -19.97 8.35
C ARG A 178 -6.97 -19.18 7.75
N ASN A 179 -7.58 -19.70 6.69
CA ASN A 179 -8.75 -19.08 6.08
C ASN A 179 -9.89 -18.85 7.09
N VAL A 180 -10.72 -17.86 6.80
CA VAL A 180 -12.04 -17.70 7.42
C VAL A 180 -13.09 -18.49 6.62
N ASN A 181 -14.31 -18.58 7.13
CA ASN A 181 -15.37 -19.42 6.57
C ASN A 181 -15.70 -19.14 5.09
N TYR A 182 -15.61 -17.89 4.65
CA TYR A 182 -16.03 -17.51 3.30
C TYR A 182 -14.90 -17.56 2.25
N ASN A 183 -13.63 -17.63 2.64
CA ASN A 183 -12.50 -17.53 1.71
C ASN A 183 -11.59 -18.77 1.67
N GLY A 184 -12.06 -19.90 2.24
CA GLY A 184 -11.35 -21.18 2.21
C GLY A 184 -11.47 -21.94 0.89
N ASN A 185 -12.59 -21.76 0.18
CA ASN A 185 -12.80 -22.42 -1.12
C ASN A 185 -12.17 -21.59 -2.25
N VAL A 186 -11.16 -22.16 -2.90
CA VAL A 186 -10.46 -21.52 -4.02
C VAL A 186 -10.39 -22.54 -5.16
N GLY A 187 -11.02 -22.26 -6.29
CA GLY A 187 -10.94 -23.14 -7.47
C GLY A 187 -9.50 -23.34 -7.94
N ALA A 188 -9.22 -24.43 -8.67
CA ALA A 188 -7.89 -24.70 -9.21
C ALA A 188 -7.38 -23.51 -10.04
N GLY A 189 -6.13 -23.08 -9.81
CA GLY A 189 -5.54 -21.88 -10.39
C GLY A 189 -6.13 -20.54 -9.91
N GLY A 190 -7.18 -20.57 -9.10
CA GLY A 190 -7.80 -19.39 -8.48
C GLY A 190 -6.96 -18.81 -7.36
N SER A 191 -7.31 -17.61 -6.91
CA SER A 191 -6.61 -16.93 -5.82
C SER A 191 -7.56 -16.26 -4.84
N THR A 192 -7.09 -16.09 -3.61
CA THR A 192 -7.73 -15.32 -2.54
C THR A 192 -6.67 -14.53 -1.79
N GLU A 193 -7.10 -13.56 -0.98
CA GLU A 193 -6.19 -12.66 -0.28
C GLU A 193 -6.59 -12.48 1.18
N PHE A 194 -5.57 -12.36 2.02
CA PHE A 194 -5.71 -11.93 3.40
C PHE A 194 -4.66 -10.86 3.71
N GLY A 195 -4.81 -10.17 4.83
CA GLY A 195 -3.80 -9.20 5.24
C GLY A 195 -3.67 -9.09 6.73
N PHE A 196 -2.57 -8.49 7.14
CA PHE A 196 -2.26 -8.28 8.53
C PHE A 196 -1.38 -7.05 8.74
N GLN A 197 -1.49 -6.49 9.93
CA GLN A 197 -0.66 -5.39 10.41
C GLN A 197 0.30 -5.91 11.46
N GLY A 198 1.51 -5.37 11.49
CA GLY A 198 2.47 -5.65 12.55
C GLY A 198 3.34 -4.44 12.91
N THR A 199 4.04 -4.57 14.03
CA THR A 199 5.14 -3.69 14.42
C THR A 199 6.47 -4.23 13.88
N GLY A 200 7.47 -3.37 13.78
CA GLY A 200 8.81 -3.72 13.31
C GLY A 200 8.92 -3.73 11.78
N THR A 201 9.64 -4.72 11.24
CA THR A 201 9.88 -4.89 9.81
C THR A 201 8.92 -5.94 9.23
N GLY A 202 8.33 -5.63 8.08
CA GLY A 202 7.43 -6.51 7.37
C GLY A 202 8.10 -7.81 6.91
N PRO A 203 7.30 -8.84 6.59
CA PRO A 203 7.82 -10.11 6.13
C PRO A 203 8.58 -9.94 4.80
N SER A 204 9.78 -10.52 4.73
CA SER A 204 10.52 -10.71 3.48
C SER A 204 11.01 -12.15 3.47
N GLY A 205 10.47 -12.99 2.59
CA GLY A 205 10.92 -14.38 2.49
C GLY A 205 9.85 -15.42 2.17
N SER A 206 10.20 -16.68 2.48
CA SER A 206 9.46 -17.87 2.10
C SER A 206 8.19 -18.06 2.93
N PHE A 207 7.06 -18.10 2.23
CA PHE A 207 5.78 -18.53 2.78
C PHE A 207 5.61 -20.02 2.52
N THR A 208 5.24 -20.79 3.55
CA THR A 208 4.78 -22.16 3.33
C THR A 208 3.26 -22.15 3.30
N CYS A 209 2.69 -22.51 2.15
CA CYS A 209 1.26 -22.70 2.00
C CYS A 209 0.95 -24.19 2.10
N SER A 210 -0.15 -24.54 2.76
CA SER A 210 -0.71 -25.88 2.75
C SER A 210 -2.20 -25.79 2.48
N GLY A 211 -2.65 -26.44 1.40
CA GLY A 211 -4.03 -26.61 1.02
C GLY A 211 -4.60 -27.96 1.50
N SER A 212 -5.91 -28.01 1.71
CA SER A 212 -6.71 -29.22 1.98
C SER A 212 -7.94 -29.27 1.11
#